data_AF-A0A8H5KTZ6-F1
#
_entry.id   AF-A0A8H5KTZ6-F1
#
_cell.length_a   1.000
_cell.length_b   1.000
_cell.length_c   1.000
_cell.angle_alpha   90.00
_cell.angle_beta   90.00
_cell.angle_gamma   90.00
#
_symmetry.space_group_name_H-M   'P 1'
#
loop_
_entity.id
_entity.type
_entity.pdbx_description
1 polymer ?
#
loop_
_entity_poly.entity_id
_entity_poly.type
_entity_poly.pdbx_seq_one_letter_code
_entity_poly.pdbx_strand_id
1 'polypeptide(L)'
;MVVVILGLAAEMIGDRTAAENHAAGMARIVDLRGGLEMLRFDNPRLPAKVCRVDIGLALRFGCKPVFFNKDISWNPYLSSQNLLRHKKKHPDANHDMKSFLKTLDPRLSNVWRDLEEFAKLSNIASQTGRKLQPNIFSEVMVSILYRLLALSPESPSENAFRLGMMTFAASIFFRWRDMKQRQAYLDESFRDALRELKKAATQPPTAVLLWLLVIWRTNSVQSGTDQAIEEWFLGVVDSLRIFSWPKLHNVLKSVLWIDCLFDASSKRILEPMLEKTAREQAEVKS
;
A
#
# COMPACT_ATOMS: atom_id res chain seq x y z
N MET A 1 6.41 16.04 -21.50
CA MET A 1 6.07 16.57 -20.16
C MET A 1 4.67 17.19 -20.11
N VAL A 2 4.25 17.97 -21.12
CA VAL A 2 2.91 18.62 -21.13
C VAL A 2 1.76 17.62 -20.92
N VAL A 3 1.72 16.51 -21.66
CA VAL A 3 0.62 15.54 -21.54
C VAL A 3 0.57 14.85 -20.16
N VAL A 4 1.74 14.63 -19.53
CA VAL A 4 1.83 14.14 -18.14
C VAL A 4 1.20 15.15 -17.18
N ILE A 5 1.47 16.44 -17.35
CA ILE A 5 0.91 17.51 -16.51
C ILE A 5 -0.60 17.62 -16.72
N LEU A 6 -1.09 17.51 -17.95
CA LEU A 6 -2.53 17.56 -18.25
C LEU A 6 -3.30 16.37 -17.67
N GLY A 7 -2.74 15.15 -17.80
CA GLY A 7 -3.33 13.96 -17.16
C GLY A 7 -3.37 14.08 -15.63
N LEU A 8 -2.30 14.62 -15.03
CA LEU A 8 -2.28 14.95 -13.61
C LEU A 8 -3.33 16.01 -13.26
N ALA A 9 -3.45 17.10 -14.02
CA ALA A 9 -4.42 18.15 -13.75
C ALA A 9 -5.86 17.66 -13.82
N ALA A 10 -6.21 16.88 -14.86
CA ALA A 10 -7.53 16.28 -15.01
C ALA A 10 -7.84 15.31 -13.85
N GLU A 11 -6.87 14.49 -13.46
CA GLU A 11 -6.98 13.63 -12.27
C GLU A 11 -7.22 14.47 -11.02
N MET A 12 -6.43 15.53 -10.81
CA MET A 12 -6.54 16.41 -9.65
C MET A 12 -7.91 17.09 -9.54
N ILE A 13 -8.54 17.49 -10.65
CA ILE A 13 -9.87 18.13 -10.60
C ILE A 13 -11.03 17.11 -10.57
N GLY A 14 -10.72 15.80 -10.70
CA GLY A 14 -11.71 14.74 -10.74
C GLY A 14 -12.41 14.56 -12.08
N ASP A 15 -11.89 15.15 -13.16
CA ASP A 15 -12.41 14.96 -14.51
C ASP A 15 -11.90 13.64 -15.09
N ARG A 16 -12.65 12.57 -14.81
CA ARG A 16 -12.32 11.21 -15.26
C ARG A 16 -12.15 11.14 -16.78
N THR A 17 -13.06 11.73 -17.54
CA THR A 17 -13.06 11.64 -19.01
C THR A 17 -11.83 12.33 -19.59
N ALA A 18 -11.51 13.54 -19.14
CA ALA A 18 -10.30 14.22 -19.58
C ALA A 18 -9.04 13.44 -19.17
N ALA A 19 -9.03 12.87 -17.98
CA ALA A 19 -7.89 12.12 -17.47
C ALA A 19 -7.63 10.83 -18.27
N GLU A 20 -8.67 10.09 -18.62
CA GLU A 20 -8.60 8.90 -19.49
C GLU A 20 -8.16 9.29 -20.92
N ASN A 21 -8.68 10.38 -21.48
CA ASN A 21 -8.26 10.89 -22.80
C ASN A 21 -6.77 11.28 -22.80
N HIS A 22 -6.29 11.95 -21.75
CA HIS A 22 -4.88 12.27 -21.61
C HIS A 22 -4.01 11.02 -21.43
N ALA A 23 -4.48 10.00 -20.70
CA ALA A 23 -3.78 8.72 -20.58
C ALA A 23 -3.66 8.00 -21.92
N ALA A 24 -4.74 7.95 -22.71
CA ALA A 24 -4.72 7.39 -24.06
C ALA A 24 -3.76 8.16 -24.98
N GLY A 25 -3.78 9.50 -24.93
CA GLY A 25 -2.84 10.35 -25.67
C GLY A 25 -1.39 10.12 -25.25
N MET A 26 -1.12 9.96 -23.94
CA MET A 26 0.22 9.58 -23.46
C MET A 26 0.64 8.22 -24.01
N ALA A 27 -0.22 7.21 -23.94
CA ALA A 27 0.08 5.88 -24.46
C ALA A 27 0.46 5.93 -25.94
N ARG A 28 -0.29 6.67 -26.75
CA ARG A 28 0.02 6.87 -28.16
C ARG A 28 1.38 7.53 -28.39
N ILE A 29 1.75 8.52 -27.58
CA ILE A 29 3.07 9.17 -27.67
C ILE A 29 4.19 8.21 -27.31
N VAL A 30 4.00 7.37 -26.30
CA VAL A 30 4.98 6.35 -25.91
C VAL A 30 5.16 5.33 -27.03
N ASP A 31 4.07 4.87 -27.65
CA ASP A 31 4.14 3.95 -28.79
C ASP A 31 4.89 4.57 -29.98
N LEU A 32 4.60 5.83 -30.31
CA LEU A 32 5.30 6.57 -31.37
C LEU A 32 6.81 6.77 -31.07
N ARG A 33 7.20 6.72 -29.80
CA ARG A 33 8.61 6.74 -29.38
C ARG A 33 9.25 5.35 -29.32
N GLY A 34 8.52 4.29 -29.66
CA GLY A 34 9.01 2.91 -29.65
C GLY A 34 8.88 2.21 -28.29
N GLY A 35 8.01 2.71 -27.40
CA GLY A 35 7.70 2.09 -26.11
C GLY A 35 8.32 2.80 -24.90
N LEU A 36 7.94 2.35 -23.69
CA LEU A 36 8.37 2.97 -22.43
C LEU A 36 9.88 2.98 -22.25
N GLU A 37 10.56 1.90 -22.65
CA GLU A 37 12.02 1.78 -22.49
C GLU A 37 12.77 2.82 -23.34
N MET A 38 12.23 3.18 -24.51
CA MET A 38 12.83 4.21 -25.38
C MET A 38 12.84 5.59 -24.73
N LEU A 39 11.91 5.86 -23.81
CA LEU A 39 11.88 7.13 -23.07
C LEU A 39 13.11 7.32 -22.16
N ARG A 40 13.82 6.23 -21.80
CA ARG A 40 15.03 6.31 -20.97
C ARG A 40 16.17 7.03 -21.65
N PHE A 41 16.24 6.98 -22.99
CA PHE A 41 17.26 7.67 -23.77
C PHE A 41 17.13 9.19 -23.67
N ASP A 42 15.91 9.71 -23.61
CA ASP A 42 15.67 11.14 -23.37
C ASP A 42 15.90 11.51 -21.90
N ASN A 43 15.33 10.71 -20.99
CA ASN A 43 15.43 10.92 -19.57
C ASN A 43 15.16 9.61 -18.82
N PRO A 44 16.14 9.08 -18.06
CA PRO A 44 16.00 7.81 -17.34
C PRO A 44 14.80 7.73 -16.37
N ARG A 45 14.26 8.87 -15.92
CA ARG A 45 13.12 8.94 -15.00
C ARG A 45 11.77 9.07 -15.71
N LEU A 46 11.75 9.31 -17.02
CA LEU A 46 10.52 9.56 -17.76
C LEU A 46 9.56 8.36 -17.79
N PRO A 47 10.00 7.10 -17.96
CA PRO A 47 9.09 5.96 -17.92
C PRO A 47 8.31 5.89 -16.61
N ALA A 48 9.01 6.03 -15.48
CA ALA A 48 8.35 5.98 -14.17
C ALA A 48 7.40 7.16 -13.92
N LYS A 49 7.68 8.35 -14.47
CA LYS A 49 6.75 9.48 -14.41
C LYS A 49 5.46 9.21 -15.18
N VAL A 50 5.57 8.60 -16.35
CA VAL A 50 4.40 8.22 -17.17
C VAL A 50 3.58 7.15 -16.45
N CYS A 51 4.22 6.08 -15.98
CA CYS A 51 3.56 5.02 -15.20
C CYS A 51 2.90 5.56 -13.93
N ARG A 52 3.49 6.55 -13.26
CA ARG A 52 2.92 7.15 -12.06
C ARG A 52 1.57 7.83 -12.33
N VAL A 53 1.39 8.47 -13.49
CA VAL A 53 0.10 9.05 -13.86
C VAL A 53 -0.92 7.95 -14.07
N ASP A 54 -0.58 6.94 -14.87
CA ASP A 54 -1.45 5.80 -15.18
C ASP A 54 -1.90 5.03 -13.92
N ILE A 55 -0.95 4.72 -13.03
CA ILE A 55 -1.25 4.12 -11.71
C ILE A 55 -2.15 5.05 -10.90
N GLY A 56 -1.88 6.36 -10.87
CA GLY A 56 -2.69 7.32 -10.13
C GLY A 56 -4.16 7.33 -10.60
N LEU A 57 -4.39 7.24 -11.91
CA LEU A 57 -5.73 7.14 -12.48
C LEU A 57 -6.42 5.83 -12.11
N ALA A 58 -5.69 4.71 -12.14
CA ALA A 58 -6.23 3.41 -11.76
C ALA A 58 -6.67 3.41 -10.29
N LEU A 59 -5.84 3.96 -9.39
CA LEU A 59 -6.17 4.05 -7.98
C LEU A 59 -7.34 5.02 -7.70
N ARG A 60 -7.48 6.11 -8.46
CA ARG A 60 -8.54 7.10 -8.25
C ARG A 60 -9.87 6.71 -8.86
N PHE A 61 -9.87 6.21 -10.10
CA PHE A 61 -11.07 6.01 -10.90
C PHE A 61 -11.40 4.53 -11.17
N GLY A 62 -10.54 3.59 -10.76
CA GLY A 62 -10.71 2.17 -11.06
C GLY A 62 -10.55 1.84 -12.53
N CYS A 63 -9.88 2.71 -13.30
CA CYS A 63 -9.60 2.45 -14.70
C CYS A 63 -8.51 1.37 -14.87
N LYS A 64 -8.54 0.67 -16.00
CA LYS A 64 -7.50 -0.29 -16.35
C LYS A 64 -6.24 0.46 -16.76
N PRO A 65 -5.06 0.19 -16.18
CA PRO A 65 -3.86 0.89 -16.56
C PRO A 65 -3.46 0.61 -18.01
N VAL A 66 -3.03 1.64 -18.73
CA VAL A 66 -2.70 1.58 -20.16
C VAL A 66 -1.26 1.11 -20.41
N PHE A 67 -0.35 1.31 -19.47
CA PHE A 67 1.05 0.88 -19.55
C PHE A 67 1.32 -0.44 -18.82
N PHE A 68 0.27 -1.12 -18.37
CA PHE A 68 0.43 -2.43 -17.77
C PHE A 68 0.94 -3.43 -18.82
N ASN A 69 2.15 -3.95 -18.60
CA ASN A 69 2.70 -5.03 -19.40
C ASN A 69 2.18 -6.38 -18.89
N LYS A 70 1.50 -7.14 -19.74
CA LYS A 70 1.02 -8.50 -19.42
C LYS A 70 2.16 -9.47 -19.09
N ASP A 71 3.36 -9.18 -19.59
CA ASP A 71 4.57 -9.98 -19.38
C ASP A 71 5.39 -9.52 -18.17
N ILE A 72 4.76 -8.86 -17.19
CA ILE A 72 5.44 -8.42 -15.97
C ILE A 72 6.02 -9.62 -15.20
N SER A 73 7.28 -9.50 -14.79
CA SER A 73 7.91 -10.51 -13.94
C SER A 73 7.25 -10.55 -12.55
N TRP A 74 6.86 -11.73 -12.11
CA TRP A 74 6.32 -11.97 -10.78
C TRP A 74 7.38 -12.34 -9.74
N ASN A 75 8.64 -12.48 -10.15
CA ASN A 75 9.75 -12.71 -9.22
C ASN A 75 9.94 -11.49 -8.32
N PRO A 76 10.43 -11.66 -7.07
CA PRO A 76 10.73 -10.54 -6.19
C PRO A 76 11.71 -9.56 -6.87
N TYR A 77 11.26 -8.32 -7.04
CA TYR A 77 12.01 -7.27 -7.72
C TYR A 77 13.26 -6.88 -6.93
N LEU A 78 13.11 -6.57 -5.64
CA LEU A 78 14.21 -6.05 -4.83
C LEU A 78 15.23 -7.12 -4.49
N SER A 79 14.77 -8.33 -4.20
CA SER A 79 15.68 -9.44 -3.87
C SER A 79 16.53 -9.84 -5.08
N SER A 80 16.02 -9.65 -6.31
CA SER A 80 16.80 -9.86 -7.54
C SER A 80 17.89 -8.82 -7.77
N GLN A 81 17.80 -7.65 -7.14
CA GLN A 81 18.77 -6.56 -7.28
C GLN A 81 19.95 -6.65 -6.29
N ASN A 82 20.00 -7.67 -5.41
CA ASN A 82 21.05 -7.86 -4.41
C ASN A 82 21.33 -6.61 -3.53
N LEU A 83 20.36 -5.72 -3.35
CA LEU A 83 20.55 -4.43 -2.65
C LEU A 83 20.86 -4.61 -1.17
N LEU A 84 20.38 -5.71 -0.58
CA LEU A 84 20.78 -6.18 0.74
C LEU A 84 21.66 -7.42 0.56
N ARG A 85 22.96 -7.29 0.84
CA ARG A 85 23.85 -8.44 1.02
C ARG A 85 23.24 -9.27 2.15
N HIS A 86 22.58 -10.38 1.82
CA HIS A 86 21.91 -11.26 2.78
C HIS A 86 22.90 -11.69 3.88
N LYS A 87 22.95 -10.95 5.00
CA LYS A 87 23.39 -11.54 6.26
C LYS A 87 22.26 -12.48 6.70
N LYS A 88 22.69 -13.67 7.14
CA LYS A 88 21.89 -14.84 7.53
C LYS A 88 20.50 -14.50 8.08
N LYS A 89 19.51 -15.32 7.71
CA LYS A 89 18.13 -15.35 8.23
C LYS A 89 18.11 -14.91 9.71
N HIS A 90 17.57 -13.73 9.99
CA HIS A 90 17.14 -13.42 11.35
C HIS A 90 16.10 -14.47 11.77
N PRO A 91 16.24 -15.11 12.94
CA PRO A 91 15.27 -16.10 13.42
C PRO A 91 13.87 -15.51 13.66
N ASP A 92 13.77 -14.19 13.83
CA ASP A 92 12.60 -13.49 14.39
C ASP A 92 11.43 -13.26 13.42
N ALA A 93 11.45 -13.87 12.23
CA ALA A 93 10.30 -13.72 11.35
C ALA A 93 9.12 -14.53 11.92
N ASN A 94 8.12 -13.78 12.39
CA ASN A 94 6.87 -14.21 12.99
C ASN A 94 6.35 -15.48 12.28
N HIS A 95 6.28 -16.59 13.02
CA HIS A 95 5.90 -17.90 12.48
C HIS A 95 4.54 -17.83 11.76
N ASP A 96 3.61 -17.07 12.32
CA ASP A 96 2.25 -16.91 11.81
C ASP A 96 2.22 -16.17 10.47
N MET A 97 3.08 -15.17 10.30
CA MET A 97 3.23 -14.47 9.02
C MET A 97 3.82 -15.42 7.96
N LYS A 98 4.84 -16.21 8.32
CA LYS A 98 5.43 -17.17 7.37
C LYS A 98 4.41 -18.22 6.93
N SER A 99 3.58 -18.74 7.83
CA SER A 99 2.51 -19.67 7.48
C SER A 99 1.48 -19.01 6.58
N PHE A 100 1.05 -17.78 6.91
CA PHE A 100 0.09 -17.05 6.09
C PHE A 100 0.61 -16.78 4.68
N LEU A 101 1.86 -16.35 4.52
CA LEU A 101 2.45 -16.13 3.19
C LEU A 101 2.55 -17.38 2.33
N LYS A 102 2.52 -18.58 2.92
CA LYS A 102 2.46 -19.86 2.20
C LYS A 102 1.05 -20.23 1.76
N THR A 103 0.01 -19.66 2.38
CA THR A 103 -1.39 -19.89 1.97
C THR A 103 -1.82 -18.95 0.85
N LEU A 104 -1.07 -17.87 0.60
CA LEU A 104 -1.38 -16.90 -0.45
C LEU A 104 -0.97 -17.39 -1.85
N ASP A 105 -1.61 -16.84 -2.88
CA ASP A 105 -1.09 -16.84 -4.24
C ASP A 105 0.40 -16.43 -4.22
N PRO A 106 1.32 -17.25 -4.79
CA PRO A 106 2.75 -16.95 -4.82
C PRO A 106 3.08 -15.56 -5.38
N ARG A 107 2.29 -15.07 -6.34
CA ARG A 107 2.42 -13.73 -6.92
C ARG A 107 2.18 -12.65 -5.87
N LEU A 108 1.13 -12.78 -5.06
CA LEU A 108 0.81 -11.85 -3.97
C LEU A 108 1.89 -11.89 -2.89
N SER A 109 2.34 -13.10 -2.52
CA SER A 109 3.44 -13.33 -1.57
C SER A 109 4.75 -12.69 -2.03
N ASN A 110 5.07 -12.74 -3.33
CA ASN A 110 6.26 -12.11 -3.90
C ASN A 110 6.20 -10.57 -3.82
N VAL A 111 5.03 -9.98 -4.09
CA VAL A 111 4.85 -8.52 -3.95
C VAL A 111 4.97 -8.08 -2.49
N TRP A 112 4.45 -8.87 -1.55
CA TRP A 112 4.65 -8.61 -0.12
C TRP A 112 6.12 -8.59 0.26
N ARG A 113 6.94 -9.52 -0.23
CA ARG A 113 8.39 -9.55 0.04
C ARG A 113 9.10 -8.30 -0.48
N ASP A 114 8.70 -7.80 -1.65
CA ASP A 114 9.21 -6.53 -2.16
C ASP A 114 8.84 -5.35 -1.25
N LEU A 115 7.59 -5.30 -0.75
CA LEU A 115 7.20 -4.28 0.22
C LEU A 115 7.96 -4.41 1.55
N GLU A 116 8.18 -5.62 2.04
CA GLU A 116 8.91 -5.89 3.27
C GLU A 116 10.37 -5.43 3.16
N GLU A 117 11.03 -5.77 2.06
CA GLU A 117 12.40 -5.35 1.78
C GLU A 117 12.50 -3.84 1.63
N PHE A 118 11.56 -3.22 0.91
CA PHE A 118 11.48 -1.77 0.77
C PHE A 118 11.28 -1.06 2.12
N ALA A 119 10.41 -1.59 2.98
CA ALA A 119 10.14 -1.02 4.31
C ALA A 119 11.39 -1.11 5.21
N LYS A 120 12.08 -2.26 5.21
CA LYS A 120 13.36 -2.45 5.92
C LYS A 120 14.41 -1.44 5.43
N LEU A 121 14.59 -1.33 4.12
CA LEU A 121 15.52 -0.36 3.50
C LEU A 121 15.18 1.08 3.89
N SER A 122 13.90 1.43 3.89
CA SER A 122 13.43 2.78 4.24
C SER A 122 13.71 3.12 5.71
N ASN A 123 13.48 2.18 6.63
CA ASN A 123 13.80 2.37 8.04
C ASN A 123 15.32 2.52 8.28
N ILE A 124 16.14 1.68 7.64
CA ILE A 124 17.61 1.79 7.72
C ILE A 124 18.09 3.13 7.15
N ALA A 125 17.57 3.53 5.99
CA ALA A 125 17.91 4.81 5.37
C ALA A 125 17.57 5.99 6.29
N SER A 126 16.39 5.98 6.90
CA SER A 126 15.97 6.99 7.87
C SER A 126 16.88 7.04 9.10
N GLN A 127 17.25 5.90 9.67
CA GLN A 127 18.10 5.82 10.86
C GLN A 127 19.56 6.26 10.58
N THR A 128 20.03 6.03 9.35
CA THR A 128 21.40 6.36 8.93
C THR A 128 21.53 7.72 8.25
N GLY A 129 20.44 8.47 8.11
CA GLY A 129 20.41 9.74 7.37
C GLY A 129 20.66 9.60 5.86
N ARG A 130 20.60 8.38 5.32
CA ARG A 130 20.79 8.09 3.90
C ARG A 130 19.49 8.22 3.13
N LYS A 131 19.58 8.47 1.82
CA LYS A 131 18.43 8.48 0.91
C LYS A 131 18.51 7.31 -0.05
N LEU A 132 17.35 6.72 -0.37
CA LEU A 132 17.23 5.78 -1.47
C LEU A 132 17.53 6.49 -2.79
N GLN A 133 18.18 5.81 -3.73
CA GLN A 133 18.39 6.36 -5.05
C GLN A 133 17.04 6.61 -5.74
N PRO A 134 16.80 7.78 -6.36
CA PRO A 134 15.51 8.12 -6.94
C PRO A 134 14.99 7.13 -7.99
N ASN A 135 15.91 6.51 -8.75
CA ASN A 135 15.55 5.52 -9.76
C ASN A 135 15.00 4.24 -9.12
N ILE A 136 15.66 3.72 -8.07
CA ILE A 136 15.20 2.56 -7.30
C ILE A 136 13.80 2.81 -6.73
N PHE A 137 13.59 3.96 -6.10
CA PHE A 137 12.27 4.32 -5.55
C PHE A 137 11.16 4.29 -6.62
N SER A 138 11.46 4.83 -7.80
CA SER A 138 10.50 4.94 -8.89
C SER A 138 10.20 3.59 -9.55
N GLU A 139 11.21 2.73 -9.69
CA GLU A 139 11.02 1.40 -10.27
C GLU A 139 10.31 0.45 -9.30
N VAL A 140 10.61 0.52 -8.01
CA VAL A 140 9.90 -0.23 -6.97
C VAL A 140 8.43 0.15 -6.95
N MET A 141 8.11 1.45 -7.00
CA MET A 141 6.73 1.94 -7.12
C MET A 141 6.00 1.31 -8.30
N VAL A 142 6.60 1.38 -9.50
CA VAL A 142 6.01 0.85 -10.74
C VAL A 142 5.79 -0.66 -10.63
N SER A 143 6.81 -1.38 -10.18
CA SER A 143 6.79 -2.84 -10.06
C SER A 143 5.74 -3.33 -9.06
N ILE A 144 5.67 -2.74 -7.87
CA ILE A 144 4.72 -3.14 -6.82
C ILE A 144 3.29 -2.82 -7.23
N LEU A 145 3.01 -1.57 -7.62
CA LEU A 145 1.64 -1.12 -7.83
C LEU A 145 1.01 -1.75 -9.07
N TYR A 146 1.75 -1.93 -10.17
CA TYR A 146 1.18 -2.65 -11.32
C TYR A 146 0.89 -4.11 -11.02
N ARG A 147 1.76 -4.81 -10.28
CA ARG A 147 1.50 -6.19 -9.87
C ARG A 147 0.28 -6.30 -8.96
N LEU A 148 0.11 -5.39 -8.00
CA LEU A 148 -1.10 -5.36 -7.16
C LEU A 148 -2.37 -5.03 -7.97
N LEU A 149 -2.28 -4.12 -8.93
CA LEU A 149 -3.40 -3.76 -9.81
C LEU A 149 -3.80 -4.91 -10.73
N ALA A 150 -2.84 -5.75 -11.16
CA ALA A 150 -3.08 -6.89 -12.03
C ALA A 150 -3.64 -8.12 -11.31
N LEU A 151 -3.48 -8.21 -9.99
CA LEU A 151 -4.06 -9.29 -9.20
C LEU A 151 -5.54 -9.03 -8.94
N SER A 152 -6.36 -10.07 -9.14
CA SER A 152 -7.77 -10.10 -8.77
C SER A 152 -8.06 -11.36 -7.94
N PRO A 153 -7.65 -11.40 -6.66
CA PRO A 153 -7.86 -12.56 -5.80
C PRO A 153 -9.35 -12.77 -5.53
N GLU A 154 -9.81 -14.01 -5.61
CA GLU A 154 -11.20 -14.38 -5.29
C GLU A 154 -11.44 -14.50 -3.78
N SER A 155 -10.39 -14.87 -3.03
CA SER A 155 -10.46 -14.98 -1.58
C SER A 155 -10.66 -13.59 -0.93
N PRO A 156 -11.67 -13.40 -0.06
CA PRO A 156 -11.84 -12.15 0.67
C PRO A 156 -10.60 -11.74 1.47
N SER A 157 -9.90 -12.72 2.06
CA SER A 157 -8.67 -12.49 2.82
C SER A 157 -7.53 -12.00 1.92
N GLU A 158 -7.32 -12.65 0.77
CA GLU A 158 -6.27 -12.24 -0.16
C GLU A 158 -6.58 -10.88 -0.81
N ASN A 159 -7.84 -10.62 -1.16
CA ASN A 159 -8.24 -9.37 -1.78
C ASN A 159 -8.11 -8.19 -0.79
N ALA A 160 -8.55 -8.37 0.46
CA ALA A 160 -8.32 -7.38 1.51
C ALA A 160 -6.82 -7.16 1.75
N PHE A 161 -6.02 -8.23 1.76
CA PHE A 161 -4.57 -8.12 1.92
C PHE A 161 -3.89 -7.39 0.76
N ARG A 162 -4.29 -7.69 -0.49
CA ARG A 162 -3.85 -6.99 -1.69
C ARG A 162 -4.17 -5.50 -1.63
N LEU A 163 -5.41 -5.14 -1.27
CA LEU A 163 -5.85 -3.75 -1.18
C LEU A 163 -5.15 -3.01 -0.03
N GLY A 164 -4.94 -3.67 1.12
CA GLY A 164 -4.13 -3.11 2.20
C GLY A 164 -2.68 -2.84 1.78
N MET A 165 -2.04 -3.77 1.06
CA MET A 165 -0.72 -3.54 0.47
C MET A 165 -0.71 -2.41 -0.55
N MET A 166 -1.77 -2.27 -1.34
CA MET A 166 -1.91 -1.21 -2.34
C MET A 166 -2.08 0.16 -1.67
N THR A 167 -2.93 0.28 -0.65
CA THR A 167 -3.09 1.50 0.16
C THR A 167 -1.80 1.86 0.87
N PHE A 168 -1.12 0.88 1.48
CA PHE A 168 0.19 1.08 2.10
C PHE A 168 1.21 1.59 1.08
N ALA A 169 1.37 0.93 -0.06
CA ALA A 169 2.28 1.36 -1.12
C ALA A 169 1.93 2.77 -1.64
N ALA A 170 0.66 3.03 -1.93
CA ALA A 170 0.20 4.32 -2.42
C ALA A 170 0.48 5.44 -1.41
N SER A 171 0.29 5.17 -0.12
CA SER A 171 0.60 6.10 0.97
C SER A 171 2.09 6.40 1.14
N ILE A 172 2.98 5.61 0.53
CA ILE A 172 4.43 5.90 0.48
C ILE A 172 4.75 6.67 -0.79
N PHE A 173 4.31 6.14 -1.94
CA PHE A 173 4.75 6.61 -3.23
C PHE A 173 4.05 7.90 -3.66
N PHE A 174 2.84 8.19 -3.18
CA PHE A 174 2.04 9.35 -3.61
C PHE A 174 1.95 10.49 -2.56
N ARG A 175 2.75 10.45 -1.47
CA ARG A 175 2.72 11.47 -0.39
C ARG A 175 2.94 12.91 -0.83
N TRP A 176 3.77 13.13 -1.85
CA TRP A 176 4.23 14.46 -2.29
C TRP A 176 3.12 15.37 -2.79
N ARG A 177 1.87 14.90 -2.86
CA ARG A 177 0.79 15.71 -3.36
C ARG A 177 0.18 16.64 -2.32
N ASP A 178 0.29 16.43 -1.00
CA ASP A 178 -0.58 17.10 0.00
C ASP A 178 -2.10 17.02 -0.31
N MET A 179 -2.46 16.33 -1.39
CA MET A 179 -3.80 16.17 -1.91
C MET A 179 -4.44 15.02 -1.17
N LYS A 180 -5.10 15.38 -0.08
CA LYS A 180 -6.13 14.56 0.56
C LYS A 180 -7.34 14.29 -0.36
N GLN A 181 -7.31 14.69 -1.64
CA GLN A 181 -8.20 14.14 -2.65
C GLN A 181 -7.70 12.73 -2.98
N ARG A 182 -8.28 11.78 -2.25
CA ARG A 182 -7.84 10.40 -2.15
C ARG A 182 -8.32 9.61 -3.34
N GLN A 183 -7.69 8.45 -3.44
CA GLN A 183 -7.95 7.38 -4.37
C GLN A 183 -9.34 6.83 -4.03
N ALA A 184 -10.40 7.57 -4.36
CA ALA A 184 -11.76 7.29 -3.91
C ALA A 184 -12.15 5.85 -4.23
N TYR A 185 -11.81 5.40 -5.44
CA TYR A 185 -11.98 4.02 -5.83
C TYR A 185 -11.20 3.02 -4.94
N LEU A 186 -9.93 3.29 -4.61
CA LEU A 186 -9.16 2.43 -3.71
C LEU A 186 -9.74 2.42 -2.29
N ASP A 187 -10.11 3.58 -1.74
CA ASP A 187 -10.68 3.70 -0.40
C ASP A 187 -12.01 2.93 -0.29
N GLU A 188 -12.89 3.08 -1.29
CA GLU A 188 -14.15 2.35 -1.39
C GLU A 188 -13.92 0.85 -1.58
N SER A 189 -13.06 0.47 -2.52
CA SER A 189 -12.72 -0.94 -2.77
C SER A 189 -12.14 -1.61 -1.52
N PHE A 190 -11.28 -0.91 -0.78
CA PHE A 190 -10.67 -1.45 0.43
C PHE A 190 -11.68 -1.57 1.57
N ARG A 191 -12.55 -0.57 1.76
CA ARG A 191 -13.68 -0.65 2.71
C ARG A 191 -14.56 -1.85 2.41
N ASP A 192 -14.96 -2.04 1.16
CA ASP A 192 -15.85 -3.12 0.75
C ASP A 192 -15.16 -4.49 0.91
N ALA A 193 -13.87 -4.58 0.59
CA ALA A 193 -13.08 -5.79 0.85
C ALA A 193 -12.96 -6.11 2.35
N LEU A 194 -12.84 -5.11 3.23
CA LEU A 194 -12.85 -5.32 4.68
C LEU A 194 -14.22 -5.80 5.18
N ARG A 195 -15.32 -5.30 4.60
CA ARG A 195 -16.67 -5.79 4.94
C ARG A 195 -16.87 -7.24 4.53
N GLU A 196 -16.39 -7.63 3.35
CA GLU A 196 -16.41 -9.02 2.91
C GLU A 196 -15.47 -9.90 3.74
N LEU A 197 -14.30 -9.39 4.12
CA LEU A 197 -13.41 -10.09 5.05
C LEU A 197 -14.07 -10.33 6.40
N LYS A 198 -14.78 -9.34 6.96
CA LYS A 198 -15.50 -9.49 8.24
C LYS A 198 -16.52 -10.64 8.22
N LYS A 199 -17.11 -10.93 7.06
CA LYS A 199 -18.08 -12.03 6.86
C LYS A 199 -17.42 -13.37 6.51
N ALA A 200 -16.14 -13.36 6.14
CA ALA A 200 -15.45 -14.55 5.65
C ALA A 200 -15.25 -15.59 6.76
N ALA A 201 -15.45 -16.88 6.41
CA ALA A 201 -15.23 -17.99 7.32
C ALA A 201 -13.76 -18.13 7.75
N THR A 202 -12.83 -17.77 6.87
CA THR A 202 -11.39 -17.83 7.12
C THR A 202 -10.82 -16.43 7.28
N GLN A 203 -10.28 -16.15 8.46
CA GLN A 203 -9.60 -14.90 8.78
C GLN A 203 -8.08 -15.04 8.60
N PRO A 204 -7.37 -13.98 8.20
CA PRO A 204 -5.92 -13.94 8.26
C PRO A 204 -5.45 -13.94 9.72
N PRO A 205 -4.15 -14.16 10.00
CA PRO A 205 -3.60 -13.99 11.35
C PRO A 205 -3.98 -12.64 11.94
N THR A 206 -4.24 -12.60 13.25
CA THR A 206 -4.76 -11.39 13.92
C THR A 206 -3.85 -10.17 13.76
N ALA A 207 -2.52 -10.38 13.68
CA ALA A 207 -1.57 -9.30 13.39
C ALA A 207 -1.79 -8.67 12.00
N VAL A 208 -2.03 -9.50 10.98
CA VAL A 208 -2.33 -9.04 9.62
C VAL A 208 -3.69 -8.33 9.59
N LEU A 209 -4.70 -8.90 10.26
CA LEU A 209 -6.00 -8.27 10.37
C LEU A 209 -5.91 -6.88 11.00
N LEU A 210 -5.23 -6.77 12.15
CA LEU A 210 -5.04 -5.51 12.84
C LEU A 210 -4.29 -4.49 11.97
N TRP A 211 -3.27 -4.95 11.24
CA TRP A 211 -2.56 -4.12 10.27
C TRP A 211 -3.49 -3.58 9.18
N LEU A 212 -4.36 -4.41 8.59
CA LEU A 212 -5.32 -3.97 7.57
C LEU A 212 -6.26 -2.88 8.08
N LEU A 213 -6.82 -3.07 9.28
CA LEU A 213 -7.71 -2.11 9.92
C LEU A 213 -7.01 -0.78 10.20
N VAL A 214 -5.75 -0.83 10.67
CA VAL A 214 -4.94 0.38 10.90
C VAL A 214 -4.59 1.09 9.60
N ILE A 215 -4.18 0.36 8.56
CA ILE A 215 -3.87 0.97 7.26
C ILE A 215 -5.10 1.65 6.68
N TRP A 216 -6.26 1.00 6.72
CA TRP A 216 -7.51 1.60 6.30
C TRP A 216 -7.83 2.87 7.11
N ARG A 217 -7.76 2.80 8.44
CA ARG A 217 -8.15 3.92 9.31
C ARG A 217 -7.23 5.14 9.21
N THR A 218 -5.94 4.92 8.98
CA THR A 218 -4.94 5.99 8.89
C THR A 218 -4.87 6.61 7.49
N ASN A 219 -5.30 5.87 6.46
CA ASN A 219 -5.23 6.30 5.05
C ASN A 219 -6.59 6.58 4.40
N SER A 220 -7.72 6.38 5.08
CA SER A 220 -9.07 6.79 4.63
C SER A 220 -9.49 8.12 5.30
N VAL A 221 -9.94 9.13 4.54
CA VAL A 221 -10.36 10.47 5.08
C VAL A 221 -11.65 10.94 4.45
N GLN A 222 -12.06 10.38 3.31
CA GLN A 222 -13.21 10.91 2.56
C GLN A 222 -14.49 10.09 2.72
N SER A 223 -14.39 8.80 3.06
CA SER A 223 -15.54 8.06 3.56
C SER A 223 -15.70 8.40 5.03
N GLY A 224 -16.90 8.77 5.49
CA GLY A 224 -17.19 8.81 6.92
C GLY A 224 -16.69 7.54 7.63
N THR A 225 -16.40 7.65 8.91
CA THR A 225 -15.98 6.52 9.73
C THR A 225 -16.99 5.39 9.59
N ASP A 226 -16.59 4.29 8.96
CA ASP A 226 -17.39 3.06 8.90
C ASP A 226 -17.42 2.48 10.32
N GLN A 227 -18.49 2.79 11.05
CA GLN A 227 -18.65 2.41 12.44
C GLN A 227 -18.47 0.89 12.64
N ALA A 228 -18.93 0.07 11.69
CA ALA A 228 -18.81 -1.38 11.80
C ALA A 228 -17.35 -1.87 11.68
N ILE A 229 -16.50 -1.15 10.95
CA ILE A 229 -15.06 -1.42 10.86
C ILE A 229 -14.33 -0.87 12.10
N GLU A 230 -14.75 0.29 12.61
CA GLU A 230 -14.17 0.85 13.84
C GLU A 230 -14.47 -0.04 15.07
N GLU A 231 -15.71 -0.50 15.23
CA GLU A 231 -16.08 -1.46 16.28
C GLU A 231 -15.30 -2.77 16.15
N TRP A 232 -15.06 -3.22 14.91
CA TRP A 232 -14.25 -4.40 14.66
C TRP A 232 -12.80 -4.19 15.09
N PHE A 233 -12.21 -3.04 14.77
CA PHE A 233 -10.87 -2.66 15.25
C PHE A 233 -10.80 -2.66 16.78
N LEU A 234 -11.75 -2.00 17.45
CA LEU A 234 -11.79 -1.95 18.91
C LEU A 234 -11.92 -3.36 19.52
N GLY A 235 -12.79 -4.21 18.97
CA GLY A 235 -12.93 -5.60 19.43
C GLY A 235 -11.65 -6.43 19.25
N VAL A 236 -10.92 -6.26 18.14
CA VAL A 236 -9.63 -6.95 17.92
C VAL A 236 -8.58 -6.47 18.93
N VAL A 237 -8.46 -5.16 19.12
CA VAL A 237 -7.51 -4.54 20.07
C VAL A 237 -7.79 -4.99 21.51
N ASP A 238 -9.06 -5.03 21.89
CA ASP A 238 -9.50 -5.49 23.21
C ASP A 238 -9.17 -6.97 23.43
N SER A 239 -9.47 -7.83 22.45
CA SER A 239 -9.17 -9.27 22.51
C SER A 239 -7.67 -9.56 22.69
N LEU A 240 -6.80 -8.70 22.12
CA LEU A 240 -5.35 -8.79 22.23
C LEU A 240 -4.78 -8.03 23.43
N ARG A 241 -5.63 -7.34 24.22
CA ARG A 241 -5.23 -6.48 25.34
C ARG A 241 -4.18 -5.43 24.97
N ILE A 242 -4.34 -4.83 23.78
CA ILE A 242 -3.45 -3.80 23.24
C ILE A 242 -4.00 -2.43 23.63
N PHE A 243 -3.57 -1.91 24.78
CA PHE A 243 -4.09 -0.64 25.30
C PHE A 243 -3.08 0.51 25.23
N SER A 244 -2.01 0.35 24.45
CA SER A 244 -0.98 1.38 24.33
C SER A 244 -0.36 1.40 22.95
N TRP A 245 0.03 2.61 22.51
CA TRP A 245 0.71 2.80 21.23
C TRP A 245 1.93 1.88 21.05
N PRO A 246 2.86 1.73 22.02
CA PRO A 246 4.01 0.84 21.84
C PRO A 246 3.64 -0.63 21.57
N LYS A 247 2.58 -1.14 22.22
CA LYS A 247 2.10 -2.51 21.97
C LYS A 247 1.52 -2.65 20.56
N LEU A 248 0.67 -1.70 20.14
CA LEU A 248 0.09 -1.70 18.81
C LEU A 248 1.19 -1.58 17.74
N HIS A 249 2.10 -0.64 17.93
CA HIS A 249 3.25 -0.39 17.05
C HIS A 249 4.09 -1.65 16.83
N ASN A 250 4.42 -2.39 17.89
CA ASN A 250 5.15 -3.66 17.78
C ASN A 250 4.44 -4.69 16.89
N VAL A 251 3.10 -4.79 16.98
CA VAL A 251 2.32 -5.68 16.11
C VAL A 251 2.38 -5.22 14.67
N LEU A 252 2.21 -3.91 14.41
CA LEU A 252 2.27 -3.34 13.06
C LEU A 252 3.64 -3.57 12.40
N LYS A 253 4.74 -3.41 13.15
CA LYS A 253 6.10 -3.70 12.68
C LYS A 253 6.34 -5.16 12.35
N SER A 254 5.62 -6.08 13.01
CA SER A 254 5.69 -7.52 12.69
C SER A 254 5.06 -7.87 11.34
N VAL A 255 4.24 -6.97 10.78
CA VAL A 255 3.60 -7.12 9.47
C VAL A 255 4.35 -6.31 8.41
N LEU A 256 4.14 -4.98 8.38
CA LEU A 256 4.80 -4.04 7.49
C LEU A 256 4.71 -2.64 8.10
N TRP A 257 5.85 -1.95 8.29
CA TRP A 257 5.84 -0.60 8.84
C TRP A 257 7.08 0.21 8.46
N ILE A 258 6.88 1.51 8.25
CA ILE A 258 7.97 2.48 8.03
C ILE A 258 7.84 3.59 9.07
N ASP A 259 8.71 3.56 10.07
CA ASP A 259 8.61 4.37 11.29
C ASP A 259 8.50 5.87 10.94
N CYS A 260 9.41 6.38 10.12
CA CYS A 260 9.46 7.79 9.77
C CYS A 260 8.28 8.27 8.91
N LEU A 261 7.55 7.36 8.27
CA LEU A 261 6.41 7.74 7.43
C LEU A 261 5.09 7.69 8.20
N PHE A 262 4.93 6.71 9.10
CA PHE A 262 3.63 6.38 9.66
C PHE A 262 3.50 6.62 11.16
N ASP A 263 4.58 6.72 11.94
CA ASP A 263 4.49 6.82 13.40
C ASP A 263 3.69 8.04 13.84
N ALA A 264 4.10 9.24 13.41
CA ALA A 264 3.54 10.48 13.92
C ALA A 264 2.04 10.65 13.60
N SER A 265 1.61 10.31 12.39
CA SER A 265 0.21 10.41 11.99
C SER A 265 -0.64 9.32 12.63
N SER A 266 -0.15 8.07 12.66
CA SER A 266 -0.91 6.93 13.19
C SER A 266 -1.04 7.01 14.70
N LYS A 267 0.02 7.40 15.42
CA LYS A 267 -0.02 7.64 16.86
C LYS A 267 -1.07 8.68 17.22
N ARG A 268 -1.07 9.83 16.53
CA ARG A 268 -2.04 10.91 16.73
C ARG A 268 -3.50 10.44 16.56
N ILE A 269 -3.74 9.53 15.62
CA ILE A 269 -5.09 9.02 15.32
C ILE A 269 -5.50 7.94 16.31
N LEU A 270 -4.61 7.00 16.63
CA LEU A 270 -4.95 5.73 17.28
C LEU A 270 -4.75 5.78 18.80
N GLU A 271 -3.77 6.52 19.31
CA GLU A 271 -3.49 6.58 20.75
C GLU A 271 -4.71 7.00 21.59
N PRO A 272 -5.49 8.03 21.21
CA PRO A 272 -6.71 8.39 21.94
C PRO A 272 -7.76 7.27 21.96
N MET A 273 -7.85 6.47 20.87
CA MET A 273 -8.79 5.35 20.79
C MET A 273 -8.37 4.22 21.75
N LEU A 274 -7.07 3.91 21.80
CA LEU A 274 -6.52 2.89 22.69
C LEU A 274 -6.71 3.26 24.17
N GLU A 275 -6.47 4.52 24.52
CA GLU A 275 -6.66 5.03 25.89
C GLU A 275 -8.12 4.97 26.33
N LYS A 276 -9.06 5.28 25.42
CA LYS A 276 -10.49 5.18 25.71
C LYS A 276 -10.88 3.74 26.05
N THR A 277 -10.49 2.78 25.23
CA THR A 277 -10.76 1.35 25.48
C THR A 277 -10.11 0.86 26.77
N ALA A 278 -8.92 1.37 27.12
CA ALA A 278 -8.24 1.03 28.37
C ALA A 278 -9.05 1.46 29.61
N ARG A 279 -9.70 2.63 29.56
CA ARG A 279 -10.52 3.16 30.65
C ARG A 279 -11.81 2.37 30.82
N GLU A 280 -12.50 2.09 29.72
CA GLU A 280 -13.74 1.28 29.72
C GLU A 280 -13.48 -0.13 30.34
N GLN A 281 -12.33 -0.74 30.03
CA GLN A 281 -11.90 -2.01 30.64
C GLN A 281 -11.59 -1.94 32.13
N ALA A 282 -11.17 -0.78 32.65
CA ALA A 282 -10.89 -0.58 34.07
C ALA A 282 -12.17 -0.39 34.87
N GLU A 283 -13.17 0.30 34.31
CA GLU A 283 -14.47 0.55 34.93
C GLU A 283 -15.30 -0.74 35.05
N VAL A 284 -15.24 -1.65 34.06
CA VAL A 284 -15.95 -2.95 34.12
C VAL A 284 -15.39 -3.90 35.18
N LYS A 285 -14.16 -3.66 35.68
CA LYS A 285 -13.48 -4.50 36.69
C LYS A 285 -13.55 -3.93 38.10
N SER A 286 -14.09 -2.73 38.27
CA SER A 286 -14.31 -2.09 39.57
C SER A 286 -15.72 -2.35 40.09
#